data_AF-T0YP18-F1
#
_entry.id   AF-T0YP18-F1
#
_cell.length_a   1.000
_cell.length_b   1.000
_cell.length_c   1.000
_cell.angle_alpha   90.00
_cell.angle_beta   90.00
_cell.angle_gamma   90.00
#
_symmetry.space_group_name_H-M   'P 1'
#
loop_
_entity.id
_entity.type
_entity.pdbx_description
1 polymer ?
#
loop_
_entity_poly.entity_id
_entity_poly.type
_entity_poly.pdbx_seq_one_letter_code
_entity_poly.pdbx_strand_id
1 'polypeptide(L)'
;REVAVCLRAIKQAHGMPTGFEVKWNKVSAPKEAFYRAWVDYFFDDDDLSFRAVVADKSGLQHDAYDQDHDTWYYKMMFQLLGRVITPNAAYRIYMDKKDTRSANKVAKLHEVLCNNMYDFNREVVERVQVIESHDVEQLQLADLLLGAVGYENRSLSGNAGKVALISSIKERSGYTLTRSTLLREGKFNLFHWQGRQAGQA
;
A
#
# COMPACT_ATOMS: atom_id res chain seq x y z
N ARG A 1 0.98 -17.69 -3.12
CA ARG A 1 -0.03 -18.70 -2.69
C ARG A 1 0.17 -19.05 -1.22
N GLU A 2 1.40 -19.36 -0.81
CA GLU A 2 1.79 -19.59 0.59
C GLU A 2 1.32 -18.50 1.55
N VAL A 3 1.59 -17.22 1.24
CA VAL A 3 1.14 -16.08 2.06
C VAL A 3 -0.35 -16.12 2.40
N ALA A 4 -1.22 -16.44 1.44
CA ALA A 4 -2.65 -16.52 1.70
C ALA A 4 -3.00 -17.68 2.63
N VAL A 5 -2.29 -18.81 2.52
CA VAL A 5 -2.47 -19.98 3.39
C VAL A 5 -2.05 -19.64 4.82
N CYS A 6 -0.88 -19.02 5.00
CA CYS A 6 -0.38 -18.62 6.32
C CYS A 6 -1.31 -17.60 6.99
N LEU A 7 -1.75 -16.57 6.26
CA LEU A 7 -2.69 -15.58 6.78
C LEU A 7 -4.05 -16.20 7.16
N ARG A 8 -4.53 -17.20 6.40
CA ARG A 8 -5.75 -17.97 6.76
C ARG A 8 -5.53 -18.85 8.00
N ALA A 9 -4.36 -19.44 8.16
CA ALA A 9 -4.02 -20.19 9.36
C ALA A 9 -4.02 -19.30 10.61
N ILE A 10 -3.53 -18.05 10.50
CA ILE A 10 -3.62 -17.05 11.59
C ILE A 10 -5.09 -16.74 11.92
N LYS A 11 -5.97 -16.60 10.92
CA LYS A 11 -7.43 -16.44 11.17
C LYS A 11 -7.97 -17.59 12.02
N GLN A 12 -7.67 -18.83 11.65
CA GLN A 12 -8.13 -20.02 12.35
C GLN A 12 -7.57 -20.12 13.78
N ALA A 13 -6.27 -19.85 13.96
CA ALA A 13 -5.61 -19.91 15.26
C ALA A 13 -6.20 -18.92 16.29
N HIS A 14 -6.74 -17.79 15.81
CA HIS A 14 -7.40 -16.79 16.64
C HIS A 14 -8.94 -16.93 16.66
N GLY A 15 -9.49 -18.05 16.19
CA GLY A 15 -10.94 -18.31 16.19
C GLY A 15 -11.76 -17.39 15.27
N MET A 16 -11.12 -16.76 14.28
CA MET A 16 -11.82 -15.93 13.30
C MET A 16 -12.47 -16.80 12.23
N PRO A 17 -13.68 -16.46 11.75
CA PRO A 17 -14.29 -17.14 10.61
C PRO A 17 -13.40 -17.10 9.37
N THR A 18 -13.45 -18.13 8.53
CA THR A 18 -12.67 -18.21 7.28
C THR A 18 -12.91 -17.00 6.36
N GLY A 19 -14.16 -16.55 6.26
CA GLY A 19 -14.56 -15.36 5.52
C GLY A 19 -14.34 -14.04 6.26
N PHE A 20 -13.65 -14.04 7.41
CA PHE A 20 -13.34 -12.81 8.12
C PHE A 20 -12.38 -11.96 7.29
N GLU A 21 -12.90 -10.84 6.80
CA GLU A 21 -12.11 -9.85 6.07
C GLU A 21 -11.38 -8.93 7.04
N VAL A 22 -10.05 -8.97 6.99
CA VAL A 22 -9.16 -8.12 7.79
C VAL A 22 -9.15 -6.73 7.19
N LYS A 23 -9.50 -5.73 8.01
CA LYS A 23 -9.52 -4.31 7.64
C LYS A 23 -9.03 -3.45 8.78
N TRP A 24 -8.37 -2.34 8.48
CA TRP A 24 -7.89 -1.38 9.48
C TRP A 24 -9.02 -0.84 10.39
N ASN A 25 -10.21 -0.60 9.82
CA ASN A 25 -11.35 -0.09 10.57
C ASN A 25 -11.90 -1.07 11.63
N LYS A 26 -11.61 -2.37 11.50
CA LYS A 26 -12.02 -3.42 12.45
C LYS A 26 -11.01 -3.64 13.58
N VAL A 27 -9.86 -2.96 13.56
CA VAL A 27 -8.85 -3.03 14.63
C VAL A 27 -9.42 -2.47 15.94
N SER A 28 -9.37 -3.29 16.98
CA SER A 28 -9.86 -2.99 18.31
C SER A 28 -9.05 -3.72 19.37
N ALA A 29 -9.07 -3.23 20.61
CA ALA A 29 -8.31 -3.83 21.72
C ALA A 29 -8.61 -5.33 21.93
N PRO A 30 -9.87 -5.81 21.89
CA PRO A 30 -10.14 -7.25 22.06
C PRO A 30 -9.54 -8.15 20.96
N LYS A 31 -9.20 -7.58 19.80
CA LYS A 31 -8.62 -8.32 18.67
C LYS A 31 -7.14 -8.01 18.45
N GLU A 32 -6.50 -7.29 19.36
CA GLU A 32 -5.13 -6.81 19.20
C GLU A 32 -4.16 -7.95 18.87
N ALA A 33 -4.20 -9.05 19.64
CA ALA A 33 -3.33 -10.20 19.41
C ALA A 33 -3.46 -10.79 18.00
N PHE A 34 -4.68 -10.83 17.44
CA PHE A 34 -4.93 -11.30 16.09
C PHE A 34 -4.30 -10.38 15.04
N TYR A 35 -4.49 -9.07 15.17
CA TYR A 35 -3.90 -8.11 14.23
C TYR A 35 -2.38 -8.02 14.35
N ARG A 36 -1.86 -8.16 15.57
CA ARG A 36 -0.42 -8.24 15.82
C ARG A 36 0.19 -9.45 15.11
N ALA A 37 -0.45 -10.62 15.15
CA ALA A 37 0.02 -11.80 14.43
C ALA A 37 0.10 -11.58 12.91
N TRP A 38 -0.82 -10.80 12.33
CA TRP A 38 -0.74 -10.42 10.90
C TRP A 38 0.45 -9.52 10.59
N VAL A 39 0.71 -8.54 11.46
CA VAL A 39 1.87 -7.66 11.33
C VAL A 39 3.17 -8.42 11.54
N ASP A 40 3.22 -9.28 12.56
CA ASP A 40 4.39 -10.10 12.85
C ASP A 40 4.72 -11.00 11.65
N TYR A 41 3.72 -11.70 11.10
CA TYR A 41 3.89 -12.50 9.89
C TYR A 41 4.43 -11.69 8.71
N PHE A 42 3.92 -10.48 8.48
CA PHE A 42 4.47 -9.61 7.44
C PHE A 42 5.95 -9.33 7.64
N PHE A 43 6.38 -9.04 8.87
CA PHE A 43 7.78 -8.74 9.16
C PHE A 43 8.68 -9.98 9.17
N ASP A 44 8.14 -11.16 9.50
CA ASP A 44 8.86 -12.43 9.54
C ASP A 44 9.07 -13.07 8.15
N ASP A 45 8.24 -12.73 7.17
CA ASP A 45 8.27 -13.32 5.82
C ASP A 45 9.09 -12.45 4.85
N ASP A 46 10.30 -12.88 4.49
CA ASP A 46 11.23 -12.11 3.64
C ASP A 46 10.74 -11.89 2.19
N ASP A 47 9.75 -12.64 1.73
CA ASP A 47 9.16 -12.46 0.39
C ASP A 47 8.14 -11.30 0.36
N LEU A 48 7.78 -10.76 1.53
CA LEU A 48 6.85 -9.64 1.67
C LEU A 48 7.57 -8.30 1.86
N SER A 49 7.27 -7.38 0.95
CA SER A 49 7.66 -5.97 1.03
C SER A 49 6.43 -5.07 1.03
N PHE A 50 6.51 -3.97 1.77
CA PHE A 50 5.48 -2.93 1.79
C PHE A 50 6.06 -1.61 1.30
N ARG A 51 5.32 -0.93 0.42
CA ARG A 51 5.62 0.44 0.00
C ARG A 51 4.37 1.29 0.04
N ALA A 52 4.48 2.49 0.61
CA ALA A 52 3.42 3.48 0.60
C ALA A 52 3.91 4.86 0.16
N VAL A 53 3.05 5.57 -0.60
CA VAL A 53 3.22 6.98 -0.90
C VAL A 53 2.23 7.76 -0.06
N VAL A 54 2.74 8.63 0.81
CA VAL A 54 1.95 9.55 1.63
C VAL A 54 2.01 10.91 0.96
N ALA A 55 0.85 11.46 0.61
CA ALA A 55 0.75 12.78 0.00
C ALA A 55 -0.33 13.59 0.72
N ASP A 56 0.02 14.81 1.10
CA ASP A 56 -1.00 15.78 1.49
C ASP A 56 -1.71 16.29 0.23
N LYS A 57 -3.03 16.26 0.28
CA LYS A 57 -3.89 16.78 -0.79
C LYS A 57 -4.27 18.24 -0.57
N SER A 58 -4.04 18.76 0.65
CA SER A 58 -4.26 20.17 0.97
C SER A 58 -3.26 21.00 0.16
N GLY A 59 -3.77 21.85 -0.73
CA GLY A 59 -2.93 22.70 -1.59
C GLY A 59 -2.48 22.09 -2.92
N LEU A 60 -3.12 21.02 -3.43
CA LEU A 60 -2.89 20.59 -4.82
C LEU A 60 -3.34 21.67 -5.80
N GLN A 61 -2.40 22.24 -6.56
CA GLN A 61 -2.66 23.27 -7.56
C GLN A 61 -2.86 22.65 -8.95
N HIS A 62 -4.04 22.09 -9.20
CA HIS A 62 -4.38 21.42 -10.46
C HIS A 62 -4.17 22.35 -11.68
N ASP A 63 -4.71 23.57 -11.62
CA ASP A 63 -4.64 24.54 -12.71
C ASP A 63 -3.20 25.00 -13.01
N ALA A 64 -2.39 25.21 -11.98
CA ALA A 64 -1.01 25.69 -12.14
C ALA A 64 -0.09 24.68 -12.85
N TYR A 65 -0.45 23.39 -12.83
CA TYR A 65 0.31 22.31 -13.45
C TYR A 65 -0.45 21.64 -14.61
N ASP A 66 -1.50 22.30 -15.12
CA ASP A 66 -2.35 21.81 -16.23
C ASP A 66 -2.71 20.32 -16.09
N GLN A 67 -3.24 19.95 -14.92
CA GLN A 67 -3.56 18.56 -14.61
C GLN A 67 -4.87 18.44 -13.84
N ASP A 68 -5.66 17.40 -14.13
CA ASP A 68 -6.80 17.04 -13.31
C ASP A 68 -6.41 16.10 -12.14
N HIS A 69 -7.41 15.72 -11.33
CA HIS A 69 -7.18 14.83 -10.20
C HIS A 69 -6.74 13.43 -10.61
N ASP A 70 -7.27 12.92 -11.73
CA ASP A 70 -6.92 11.61 -12.25
C ASP A 70 -5.45 11.56 -12.72
N THR A 71 -4.99 12.60 -13.41
CA THR A 71 -3.60 12.76 -13.85
C THR A 71 -2.65 12.80 -12.65
N TRP A 72 -2.99 13.59 -11.62
CA TRP A 72 -2.22 13.59 -10.37
C TRP A 72 -2.19 12.21 -9.71
N TYR A 73 -3.31 11.51 -9.68
CA TYR A 73 -3.40 10.15 -9.16
C TYR A 73 -2.48 9.17 -9.91
N TYR A 74 -2.41 9.22 -11.25
CA TYR A 74 -1.47 8.37 -12.00
C TYR A 74 -0.02 8.73 -11.73
N LYS A 75 0.31 10.01 -11.56
CA LYS A 75 1.65 10.44 -11.13
C LYS A 75 2.01 9.85 -9.76
N MET A 76 1.06 9.75 -8.83
CA MET A 76 1.30 9.10 -7.54
C MET A 76 1.42 7.58 -7.65
N MET A 77 0.62 6.93 -8.50
CA MET A 77 0.78 5.50 -8.79
C MET A 77 2.13 5.19 -9.44
N PHE A 78 2.63 6.10 -10.29
CA PHE A 78 3.96 6.01 -10.85
C PHE A 78 5.04 6.10 -9.76
N GLN A 79 4.94 7.05 -8.82
CA GLN A 79 5.87 7.15 -7.69
C GLN A 79 5.85 5.90 -6.78
N LEU A 80 4.69 5.24 -6.67
CA LEU A 80 4.53 3.99 -5.94
C LEU A 80 5.21 2.82 -6.67
N LEU A 81 4.83 2.58 -7.93
CA LEU A 81 5.17 1.35 -8.65
C LEU A 81 6.48 1.43 -9.43
N GLY A 82 6.84 2.60 -9.97
CA GLY A 82 8.04 2.78 -10.79
C GLY A 82 9.36 2.58 -10.03
N ARG A 83 9.31 2.53 -8.70
CA ARG A 83 10.47 2.19 -7.84
C ARG A 83 10.54 0.73 -7.42
N VAL A 84 9.46 -0.03 -7.64
CA VAL A 84 9.36 -1.45 -7.33
C VAL A 84 9.66 -2.30 -8.58
N ILE A 85 9.22 -1.82 -9.74
CA ILE A 85 9.39 -2.51 -11.02
C ILE A 85 10.84 -2.35 -11.50
N THR A 86 11.46 -3.46 -11.84
CA THR A 86 12.82 -3.53 -12.39
C THR A 86 12.78 -4.27 -13.73
N PRO A 87 13.71 -4.00 -14.68
CA PRO A 87 13.63 -4.61 -16.01
C PRO A 87 13.99 -6.10 -16.03
N ASN A 88 14.55 -6.63 -14.94
CA ASN A 88 15.07 -8.00 -14.86
C ASN A 88 14.05 -8.99 -14.26
N ALA A 89 12.78 -8.59 -14.10
CA ALA A 89 11.74 -9.41 -13.50
C ALA A 89 10.39 -9.16 -14.18
N ALA A 90 9.48 -10.13 -14.04
CA ALA A 90 8.11 -10.03 -14.53
C ALA A 90 7.14 -9.75 -13.39
N TYR A 91 6.21 -8.81 -13.59
CA TYR A 91 5.31 -8.29 -12.58
C TYR A 91 3.85 -8.48 -12.99
N ARG A 92 3.05 -8.98 -12.04
CA ARG A 92 1.58 -9.03 -12.12
C ARG A 92 1.01 -8.12 -11.05
N ILE A 93 0.36 -7.06 -11.47
CA ILE A 93 -0.13 -6.00 -10.58
C ILE A 93 -1.62 -6.18 -10.37
N TYR A 94 -2.02 -6.29 -9.11
CA TYR A 94 -3.40 -6.44 -8.71
C TYR A 94 -3.84 -5.22 -7.91
N MET A 95 -4.92 -4.60 -8.35
CA MET A 95 -5.45 -3.36 -7.81
C MET A 95 -6.77 -3.66 -7.11
N ASP A 96 -6.93 -3.19 -5.88
CA ASP A 96 -8.22 -3.24 -5.18
C ASP A 96 -9.30 -2.49 -5.98
N LYS A 97 -10.48 -3.08 -6.10
CA LYS A 97 -11.61 -2.47 -6.78
C LYS A 97 -12.10 -1.28 -5.95
N LYS A 98 -12.14 -0.12 -6.61
CA LYS A 98 -12.78 1.08 -6.08
C LYS A 98 -13.83 1.56 -7.07
N ASP A 99 -14.90 2.17 -6.56
CA ASP A 99 -16.11 2.58 -7.31
C ASP A 99 -15.83 3.46 -8.56
N THR A 100 -14.61 3.97 -8.73
CA THR A 100 -14.21 4.92 -9.78
C THR A 100 -13.07 4.45 -10.70
N ARG A 101 -12.62 3.19 -10.61
CA ARG A 101 -11.56 2.65 -11.49
C ARG A 101 -12.17 2.01 -12.75
N SER A 102 -12.49 2.83 -13.75
CA SER A 102 -12.93 2.31 -15.06
C SER A 102 -11.80 1.49 -15.72
N ALA A 103 -12.15 0.54 -16.58
CA ALA A 103 -11.17 -0.27 -17.32
C ALA A 103 -10.13 0.60 -18.07
N ASN A 104 -10.56 1.75 -18.56
CA ASN A 104 -9.69 2.74 -19.22
C ASN A 104 -8.59 3.26 -18.29
N LYS A 105 -8.88 3.46 -16.99
CA LYS A 105 -7.89 3.92 -16.01
C LYS A 105 -6.78 2.88 -15.78
N VAL A 106 -7.19 1.62 -15.74
CA VAL A 106 -6.27 0.48 -15.56
C VAL A 106 -5.39 0.32 -16.81
N ALA A 107 -5.99 0.40 -18.01
CA ALA A 107 -5.27 0.35 -19.27
C ALA A 107 -4.24 1.48 -19.38
N LYS A 108 -4.61 2.71 -19.00
CA LYS A 108 -3.69 3.85 -19.02
C LYS A 108 -2.54 3.68 -18.03
N LEU A 109 -2.80 3.18 -16.82
CA LEU A 109 -1.74 2.87 -15.87
C LEU A 109 -0.77 1.82 -16.42
N HIS A 110 -1.29 0.74 -17.02
CA HIS A 110 -0.45 -0.29 -17.64
C HIS A 110 0.45 0.30 -18.73
N GLU A 111 -0.11 1.12 -19.63
CA GLU A 111 0.63 1.83 -20.66
C GLU A 111 1.76 2.71 -20.07
N VAL A 112 1.46 3.51 -19.04
CA VAL A 112 2.44 4.38 -18.38
C VAL A 112 3.58 3.57 -17.76
N LEU A 113 3.27 2.45 -17.10
CA LEU A 113 4.29 1.59 -16.49
C LEU A 113 5.18 0.90 -17.53
N CYS A 114 4.59 0.39 -18.62
CA CYS A 114 5.38 -0.20 -19.71
C CYS A 114 6.28 0.84 -20.39
N ASN A 115 5.76 2.02 -20.69
CA ASN A 115 6.53 3.09 -21.32
C ASN A 115 7.72 3.53 -20.45
N ASN A 116 7.55 3.58 -19.13
CA ASN A 116 8.63 3.92 -18.21
C ASN A 116 9.79 2.91 -18.24
N MET A 117 9.49 1.64 -18.51
CA MET A 117 10.47 0.55 -18.52
C MET A 117 10.98 0.23 -19.92
N TYR A 118 10.54 0.96 -20.95
CA TYR A 118 10.77 0.60 -22.36
C TYR A 118 10.26 -0.82 -22.70
N ASP A 119 9.23 -1.28 -21.99
CA ASP A 119 8.65 -2.63 -22.05
C ASP A 119 7.56 -2.71 -23.13
N PHE A 120 7.94 -2.52 -24.39
CA PHE A 120 6.98 -2.47 -25.51
C PHE A 120 6.36 -3.84 -25.83
N ASN A 121 7.06 -4.92 -25.50
CA ASN A 121 6.60 -6.30 -25.63
C ASN A 121 5.80 -6.81 -24.42
N ARG A 122 5.70 -6.04 -23.33
CA ARG A 122 4.96 -6.37 -22.10
C ARG A 122 5.45 -7.64 -21.40
N GLU A 123 6.76 -7.85 -21.40
CA GLU A 123 7.42 -8.94 -20.69
C GLU A 123 7.70 -8.57 -19.22
N VAL A 124 7.93 -7.28 -18.93
CA VAL A 124 8.20 -6.79 -17.57
C VAL A 124 6.89 -6.60 -16.81
N VAL A 125 5.93 -5.86 -17.34
CA VAL A 125 4.61 -5.69 -16.73
C VAL A 125 3.60 -6.53 -17.51
N GLU A 126 3.52 -7.82 -17.17
CA GLU A 126 2.66 -8.78 -17.88
C GLU A 126 1.17 -8.40 -17.78
N ARG A 127 0.78 -7.81 -16.65
CA ARG A 127 -0.64 -7.66 -16.30
C ARG A 127 -0.88 -6.58 -15.25
N VAL A 128 -1.94 -5.81 -15.45
CA VAL A 128 -2.58 -4.97 -14.43
C VAL A 128 -4.06 -5.33 -14.37
N GLN A 129 -4.55 -5.80 -13.23
CA GLN A 129 -5.94 -6.26 -13.05
C GLN A 129 -6.57 -5.67 -11.79
N VAL A 130 -7.89 -5.49 -11.83
CA VAL A 130 -8.69 -5.10 -10.67
C VAL A 130 -9.27 -6.35 -10.04
N ILE A 131 -9.17 -6.46 -8.72
CA ILE A 131 -9.67 -7.58 -7.93
C ILE A 131 -10.42 -7.07 -6.69
N GLU A 132 -11.31 -7.88 -6.15
CA GLU A 132 -12.01 -7.59 -4.90
C GLU A 132 -11.10 -7.89 -3.70
N SER A 133 -10.92 -6.93 -2.79
CA SER A 133 -10.02 -7.09 -1.62
C SER A 133 -10.41 -8.20 -0.66
N HIS A 134 -11.70 -8.55 -0.58
CA HIS A 134 -12.15 -9.63 0.29
C HIS A 134 -11.69 -11.02 -0.17
N ASP A 135 -11.33 -11.17 -1.44
CA ASP A 135 -10.89 -12.45 -2.03
C ASP A 135 -9.39 -12.71 -1.83
N VAL A 136 -8.60 -11.69 -1.45
CA VAL A 136 -7.14 -11.76 -1.42
C VAL A 136 -6.57 -11.25 -0.11
N GLU A 137 -6.01 -12.16 0.69
CA GLU A 137 -5.43 -11.85 2.00
C GLU A 137 -4.28 -10.84 1.94
N GLN A 138 -3.47 -10.84 0.87
CA GLN A 138 -2.38 -9.89 0.67
C GLN A 138 -2.90 -8.44 0.56
N LEU A 139 -4.05 -8.23 -0.08
CA LEU A 139 -4.66 -6.90 -0.14
C LEU A 139 -5.19 -6.46 1.23
N GLN A 140 -5.72 -7.38 2.03
CA GLN A 140 -6.14 -7.11 3.40
C GLN A 140 -4.95 -6.76 4.30
N LEU A 141 -3.82 -7.44 4.12
CA LEU A 141 -2.57 -7.10 4.80
C LEU A 141 -2.08 -5.70 4.40
N ALA A 142 -2.12 -5.38 3.11
CA ALA A 142 -1.77 -4.05 2.62
C ALA A 142 -2.70 -2.96 3.18
N ASP A 143 -4.02 -3.21 3.27
CA ASP A 143 -4.99 -2.30 3.91
C ASP A 143 -4.65 -2.05 5.39
N LEU A 144 -4.28 -3.11 6.11
CA LEU A 144 -3.90 -3.02 7.52
C LEU A 144 -2.68 -2.10 7.73
N LEU A 145 -1.61 -2.33 6.97
CA LEU A 145 -0.38 -1.55 7.05
C LEU A 145 -0.60 -0.10 6.58
N LEU A 146 -1.33 0.09 5.47
CA LEU A 146 -1.69 1.43 4.96
C LEU A 146 -2.54 2.20 5.99
N GLY A 147 -3.46 1.51 6.66
CA GLY A 147 -4.27 2.06 7.73
C GLY A 147 -3.45 2.56 8.91
N ALA A 148 -2.45 1.79 9.34
CA ALA A 148 -1.52 2.18 10.40
C ALA A 148 -0.71 3.43 10.02
N VAL A 149 -0.12 3.45 8.81
CA VAL A 149 0.60 4.62 8.29
C VAL A 149 -0.33 5.85 8.23
N GLY A 150 -1.53 5.68 7.70
CA GLY A 150 -2.50 6.76 7.57
C GLY A 150 -3.05 7.27 8.91
N TYR A 151 -3.11 6.43 9.94
CA TYR A 151 -3.55 6.83 11.28
C TYR A 151 -2.47 7.67 11.97
N GLU A 152 -1.22 7.21 11.90
CA GLU A 152 -0.06 7.92 12.44
C GLU A 152 0.15 9.28 11.76
N ASN A 153 0.10 9.34 10.42
CA ASN A 153 0.31 10.59 9.67
C ASN A 153 -0.83 11.62 9.83
N ARG A 154 -1.97 11.22 10.39
CA ARG A 154 -3.07 12.12 10.75
C ARG A 154 -3.07 12.48 12.24
N SER A 155 -2.07 12.03 13.00
CA SER A 155 -1.97 12.25 14.45
C SER A 155 -3.24 11.84 15.20
N LEU A 156 -3.89 10.75 14.74
CA LEU A 156 -5.10 10.24 15.38
C LEU A 156 -4.77 9.51 16.67
N SER A 157 -5.70 9.50 17.61
CA SER A 157 -5.56 8.83 18.91
C SER A 157 -6.88 8.20 19.38
N GLY A 158 -6.85 7.53 20.54
CA GLY A 158 -8.07 7.07 21.25
C GLY A 158 -8.47 5.60 21.07
N ASN A 159 -7.91 4.86 20.10
CA ASN A 159 -8.14 3.41 20.00
C ASN A 159 -6.89 2.64 20.45
N ALA A 160 -6.95 2.05 21.64
CA ALA A 160 -5.82 1.34 22.25
C ALA A 160 -5.25 0.23 21.36
N GLY A 161 -6.10 -0.56 20.69
CA GLY A 161 -5.64 -1.63 19.79
C GLY A 161 -4.91 -1.10 18.55
N LYS A 162 -5.37 0.03 17.99
CA LYS A 162 -4.66 0.70 16.86
C LYS A 162 -3.32 1.26 17.31
N VAL A 163 -3.29 1.91 18.47
CA VAL A 163 -2.05 2.46 19.04
C VAL A 163 -1.04 1.36 19.31
N ALA A 164 -1.46 0.25 19.94
CA ALA A 164 -0.59 -0.90 20.20
C ALA A 164 -0.03 -1.51 18.90
N LEU A 165 -0.87 -1.68 17.88
CA LEU A 165 -0.44 -2.21 16.59
C LEU A 165 0.56 -1.28 15.88
N ILE A 166 0.33 0.04 15.92
CA ILE A 166 1.28 1.02 15.36
C ILE A 166 2.61 0.99 16.11
N SER A 167 2.59 0.90 17.45
CA SER A 167 3.81 0.77 18.25
C SER A 167 4.61 -0.47 17.84
N SER A 168 3.93 -1.60 17.63
CA SER A 168 4.57 -2.82 17.12
C SER A 168 5.16 -2.63 15.72
N ILE A 169 4.46 -1.97 14.80
CA ILE A 169 5.00 -1.67 13.45
C ILE A 169 6.24 -0.77 13.55
N LYS A 170 6.22 0.25 14.41
CA LYS A 170 7.37 1.14 14.64
C LYS A 170 8.57 0.38 15.18
N GLU A 171 8.35 -0.50 16.16
CA GLU A 171 9.39 -1.36 16.75
C GLU A 171 10.00 -2.30 15.69
N ARG A 172 9.15 -3.01 14.94
CA ARG A 172 9.58 -3.99 13.93
C ARG A 172 10.25 -3.35 12.71
N SER A 173 9.82 -2.15 12.32
CA SER A 173 10.36 -1.43 11.15
C SER A 173 11.56 -0.53 11.48
N GLY A 174 11.71 -0.11 12.75
CA GLY A 174 12.68 0.91 13.15
C GLY A 174 12.32 2.33 12.71
N TYR A 175 11.12 2.57 12.17
CA TYR A 175 10.70 3.86 11.61
C TYR A 175 9.58 4.51 12.42
N THR A 176 9.52 5.84 12.37
CA THR A 176 8.44 6.62 13.02
C THR A 176 7.14 6.65 12.22
N LEU A 177 7.14 6.14 10.99
CA LEU A 177 6.06 6.18 9.99
C LEU A 177 5.63 7.57 9.48
N THR A 178 6.15 8.63 10.08
CA THR A 178 5.86 10.04 9.74
C THR A 178 6.91 10.68 8.82
N ARG A 179 7.94 9.92 8.42
CA ARG A 179 9.03 10.38 7.57
C ARG A 179 9.30 9.38 6.45
N SER A 180 9.82 9.88 5.34
CA SER A 180 10.28 9.02 4.24
C SER A 180 11.42 8.14 4.72
N THR A 181 11.40 6.88 4.29
CA THR A 181 12.52 5.96 4.44
C THR A 181 13.55 6.18 3.34
N LEU A 182 14.66 5.44 3.39
CA LEU A 182 15.62 5.41 2.29
C LEU A 182 14.95 4.90 0.99
N LEU A 183 15.43 5.40 -0.15
CA LEU A 183 14.86 5.05 -1.46
C LEU A 183 14.87 3.54 -1.72
N ARG A 184 15.90 2.84 -1.24
CA ARG A 184 16.11 1.39 -1.40
C ARG A 184 15.71 0.58 -0.16
N GLU A 185 14.98 1.18 0.79
CA GLU A 185 14.40 0.41 1.90
C GLU A 185 13.51 -0.70 1.33
N GLY A 186 13.82 -1.94 1.68
CA GLY A 186 13.24 -3.13 1.05
C GLY A 186 12.03 -3.69 1.79
N LYS A 187 12.00 -3.58 3.12
CA LYS A 187 10.94 -4.21 3.92
C LYS A 187 9.74 -3.29 4.08
N PHE A 188 9.95 -2.10 4.59
CA PHE A 188 8.88 -1.15 4.92
C PHE A 188 9.20 0.24 4.39
N ASN A 189 8.90 0.47 3.11
CA ASN A 189 9.28 1.67 2.39
C ASN A 189 8.18 2.75 2.44
N LEU A 190 8.51 3.93 2.97
CA LEU A 190 7.60 5.07 3.00
C LEU A 190 8.16 6.22 2.19
N PHE A 191 7.32 6.80 1.35
CA PHE A 191 7.64 8.01 0.60
C PHE A 191 6.61 9.10 0.87
N HIS A 192 7.00 10.09 1.65
CA HIS A 192 6.23 11.31 1.88
C HIS A 192 6.48 12.27 0.72
N TRP A 193 5.56 12.26 -0.23
CA TRP A 193 5.57 13.17 -1.36
C TRP A 193 5.16 14.57 -0.92
N GLN A 194 5.94 15.56 -1.34
CA GLN A 194 5.66 16.98 -1.15
C GLN A 194 5.50 17.63 -2.52
N GLY A 195 4.38 18.31 -2.73
CA GLY A 195 4.19 19.14 -3.91
C GLY A 195 5.05 20.40 -3.82
N ARG A 196 5.54 20.88 -4.97
CA ARG A 196 6.11 22.24 -5.03
C ARG A 196 4.99 23.25 -4.87
N GLN A 197 5.10 24.12 -3.87
CA GLN A 197 4.28 25.32 -3.82
C GLN A 197 4.76 26.30 -4.89
N ALA A 198 3.84 26.92 -5.63
CA ALA A 198 4.18 27.97 -6.57
C ALA A 198 5.01 29.07 -5.86
N GLY A 199 6.27 29.24 -6.26
CA GLY A 199 7.17 30.28 -5.73
C GLY A 199 8.48 29.80 -5.08
N GLN A 200 8.72 28.49 -4.94
CA GLN A 200 10.05 27.97 -4.57
C GLN A 200 10.75 27.44 -5.83
N ALA A 201 11.49 28.33 -6.48
CA ALA A 201 12.51 28.01 -7.48
C ALA A 201 13.89 27.99 -6.79
#